data_AF-A0A418GCI5-F1
#
_entry.id   AF-A0A418GCI5-F1
#
_cell.length_a   1.000
_cell.length_b   1.000
_cell.length_c   1.000
_cell.angle_alpha   90.00
_cell.angle_beta   90.00
_cell.angle_gamma   90.00
#
_symmetry.space_group_name_H-M   'P 1'
#
loop_
_entity.id
_entity.type
_entity.pdbx_description
1 polymer ?
#
loop_
_entity_poly.entity_id
_entity_poly.type
_entity_poly.pdbx_seq_one_letter_code
_entity_poly.pdbx_strand_id
1 'polypeptide(L)'
;MDRDQTNSSLFNDDPVLHATWLYYQEGKSQTEVAAIMGVSRVTVVKYLQTARENGLVHINLDVNVFGSIDAALQIRDKFNLQRVIIVPDGEHAGKRDDTKLMRTRLSRAGGMYLNQVIENGDVLGVAWGRTIHQMSKTMTPKSCKNVTVIQMLGSMPSQPDLTIIESSSQIAYKLSGRVASLHVPAVVSSARLAMELQAEPIIRSNFDVLTRCTKAFFVVGNALDENP
;
A
#
# COMPACT_ATOMS: atom_id res chain seq x y z
N MET A 1 42.18 15.47 13.88
CA MET A 1 40.94 15.10 14.59
C MET A 1 39.88 14.87 13.52
N ASP A 2 39.62 13.60 13.24
CA ASP A 2 38.93 13.12 12.03
C ASP A 2 37.44 13.47 12.02
N ARG A 3 36.98 14.04 10.89
CA ARG A 3 35.56 14.24 10.60
C ARG A 3 34.75 12.94 10.65
N ASP A 4 35.40 11.79 10.39
CA ASP A 4 34.74 10.49 10.38
C ASP A 4 34.32 10.01 11.78
N GLN A 5 35.10 10.31 12.83
CA GLN A 5 34.69 10.01 14.21
C GLN A 5 33.52 10.88 14.68
N THR A 6 33.41 12.10 14.14
CA THR A 6 32.33 13.03 14.49
C THR A 6 30.99 12.61 13.88
N ASN A 7 31.00 12.00 12.69
CA ASN A 7 29.79 11.52 12.02
C ASN A 7 29.23 10.21 12.58
N SER A 8 30.05 9.28 13.10
CA SER A 8 29.53 8.08 13.77
C SER A 8 28.66 8.42 14.99
N SER A 9 29.12 9.41 15.77
CA SER A 9 28.39 9.97 16.92
C SER A 9 27.05 10.63 16.56
N LEU A 10 26.88 11.11 15.31
CA LEU A 10 25.65 11.77 14.86
C LEU A 10 24.51 10.78 14.56
N PHE A 11 24.82 9.50 14.35
CA PHE A 11 23.84 8.45 14.04
C PHE A 11 23.63 7.46 15.19
N ASN A 12 23.96 7.82 16.44
CA ASN A 12 23.93 6.91 17.59
C ASN A 12 24.67 5.57 17.34
N ASP A 13 25.75 5.62 16.56
CA ASP A 13 26.49 4.43 16.12
C ASP A 13 25.63 3.38 15.37
N ASP A 14 24.52 3.79 14.74
CA ASP A 14 23.73 2.94 13.85
C ASP A 14 24.37 2.89 12.45
N PRO A 15 25.06 1.79 12.09
CA PRO A 15 25.71 1.68 10.79
C PRO A 15 24.70 1.61 9.64
N VAL A 16 23.45 1.16 9.89
CA VAL A 16 22.39 1.12 8.89
C VAL A 16 21.96 2.54 8.53
N LEU A 17 21.74 3.39 9.54
CA LEU A 17 21.36 4.78 9.34
C LEU A 17 22.48 5.58 8.66
N HIS A 18 23.73 5.41 9.09
CA HIS A 18 24.88 6.09 8.51
C HIS A 18 25.09 5.70 7.03
N ALA A 19 25.07 4.41 6.70
CA ALA A 19 25.19 3.94 5.32
C ALA A 19 24.06 4.49 4.43
N THR A 20 22.85 4.57 4.99
CA THR A 20 21.66 5.09 4.30
C THR A 20 21.80 6.56 3.94
N TRP A 21 22.27 7.39 4.89
CA TRP A 21 22.49 8.81 4.66
C TRP A 21 23.53 9.07 3.55
N LEU A 22 24.70 8.42 3.67
CA LEU A 22 25.78 8.56 2.68
C LEU A 22 25.33 8.17 1.27
N TYR A 23 24.54 7.09 1.13
CA TYR A 23 24.08 6.61 -0.17
C TYR A 23 22.94 7.47 -0.76
N TYR A 24 21.85 7.68 -0.03
CA TYR A 24 20.65 8.33 -0.59
C TYR A 24 20.68 9.85 -0.52
N GLN A 25 21.24 10.42 0.56
CA GLN A 25 21.22 11.87 0.78
C GLN A 25 22.46 12.54 0.21
N GLU A 26 23.63 11.90 0.33
CA GLU A 26 24.89 12.43 -0.20
C GLU A 26 25.25 11.87 -1.59
N GLY A 27 24.45 10.94 -2.12
CA GLY A 27 24.61 10.42 -3.49
C GLY A 27 25.87 9.58 -3.71
N LYS A 28 26.52 9.08 -2.65
CA LYS A 28 27.74 8.27 -2.76
C LYS A 28 27.43 6.89 -3.33
N SER A 29 28.35 6.34 -4.11
CA SER A 29 28.29 4.94 -4.54
C SER A 29 28.49 3.99 -3.35
N GLN A 30 27.99 2.76 -3.48
CA GLN A 30 28.17 1.73 -2.44
C GLN A 30 29.65 1.46 -2.11
N THR A 31 30.54 1.64 -3.08
CA THR A 31 31.98 1.48 -2.89
C THR A 31 32.58 2.63 -2.09
N GLU A 32 32.15 3.87 -2.34
CA GLU A 32 32.57 5.03 -1.55
C GLU A 32 32.05 4.95 -0.12
N VAL A 33 30.78 4.55 0.07
CA VAL A 33 30.20 4.32 1.40
C VAL A 33 30.99 3.26 2.16
N ALA A 34 31.37 2.17 1.49
CA ALA A 34 32.17 1.09 2.08
C ALA A 34 33.55 1.60 2.54
N ALA A 35 34.21 2.43 1.72
CA ALA A 35 35.49 3.03 2.05
C ALA A 35 35.40 3.98 3.26
N ILE A 36 34.37 4.85 3.30
CA ILE A 36 34.15 5.80 4.41
C ILE A 36 33.87 5.07 5.72
N MET A 37 33.06 4.01 5.67
CA MET A 37 32.66 3.28 6.86
C MET A 37 33.67 2.20 7.29
N GLY A 38 34.73 1.95 6.52
CA GLY A 38 35.70 0.90 6.80
C GLY A 38 35.11 -0.52 6.76
N VAL A 39 34.07 -0.76 5.94
CA VAL A 39 33.40 -2.06 5.81
C VAL A 39 33.44 -2.57 4.37
N SER A 40 33.08 -3.83 4.15
CA SER A 40 32.98 -4.38 2.79
C SER A 40 31.78 -3.79 2.02
N ARG A 41 31.88 -3.72 0.69
CA ARG A 41 30.74 -3.35 -0.17
C ARG A 41 29.51 -4.26 0.06
N VAL A 42 29.72 -5.55 0.33
CA VAL A 42 28.64 -6.50 0.64
C VAL A 42 27.93 -6.11 1.95
N THR A 43 28.68 -5.63 2.95
CA THR A 43 28.12 -5.13 4.20
C THR A 43 27.25 -3.90 3.95
N VAL A 44 27.70 -2.95 3.13
CA VAL A 44 26.90 -1.77 2.73
C VAL A 44 25.61 -2.18 2.04
N VAL A 45 25.66 -3.15 1.10
CA VAL A 45 24.44 -3.67 0.44
C VAL A 45 23.45 -4.22 1.46
N LYS A 46 23.94 -4.99 2.46
CA LYS A 46 23.09 -5.49 3.54
C LYS A 46 22.52 -4.37 4.38
N TYR A 47 23.30 -3.35 4.77
CA TYR A 47 22.78 -2.18 5.49
C TYR A 47 21.69 -1.46 4.72
N LEU A 48 21.89 -1.16 3.43
CA LEU A 48 20.88 -0.50 2.60
C LEU A 48 19.64 -1.37 2.41
N GLN A 49 19.79 -2.70 2.36
CA GLN A 49 18.67 -3.63 2.34
C GLN A 49 17.89 -3.60 3.66
N THR A 50 18.59 -3.72 4.80
CA THR A 50 17.99 -3.61 6.14
C THR A 50 17.26 -2.29 6.33
N ALA A 51 17.82 -1.17 5.85
CA ALA A 51 17.16 0.12 5.89
C ALA A 51 15.82 0.14 5.12
N ARG A 52 15.75 -0.52 3.97
CA ARG A 52 14.51 -0.67 3.20
C ARG A 52 13.52 -1.61 3.90
N GLU A 53 13.99 -2.72 4.43
CA GLU A 53 13.17 -3.73 5.12
C GLU A 53 12.55 -3.18 6.40
N ASN A 54 13.31 -2.38 7.15
CA ASN A 54 12.85 -1.72 8.39
C ASN A 54 12.04 -0.45 8.13
N GLY A 55 11.85 -0.04 6.87
CA GLY A 55 11.09 1.16 6.53
C GLY A 55 11.81 2.48 6.83
N LEU A 56 13.13 2.49 7.04
CA LEU A 56 13.92 3.71 7.14
C LEU A 56 13.99 4.47 5.81
N VAL A 57 13.84 3.74 4.69
CA VAL A 57 13.84 4.30 3.33
C VAL A 57 12.55 3.94 2.62
N HIS A 58 11.83 4.97 2.18
CA HIS A 58 10.68 4.84 1.29
C HIS A 58 11.00 5.46 -0.07
N ILE A 59 11.04 4.63 -1.12
CA ILE A 59 11.22 5.09 -2.50
C ILE A 59 9.84 5.35 -3.09
N ASN A 60 9.53 6.63 -3.32
CA ASN A 60 8.32 7.05 -4.00
C ASN A 60 8.68 7.45 -5.44
N LEU A 61 8.10 6.77 -6.43
CA LEU A 61 8.10 7.24 -7.81
C LEU A 61 6.89 8.14 -8.03
N ASP A 62 7.05 9.17 -8.87
CA ASP A 62 5.89 9.92 -9.32
C ASP A 62 5.08 9.07 -10.31
N VAL A 63 3.92 8.56 -9.84
CA VAL A 63 3.04 7.75 -10.67
C VAL A 63 2.38 8.55 -11.81
N ASN A 64 2.43 9.89 -11.79
CA ASN A 64 1.92 10.72 -12.88
C ASN A 64 2.67 10.45 -14.20
N VAL A 65 3.96 10.08 -14.12
CA VAL A 65 4.79 9.74 -15.29
C VAL A 65 4.34 8.43 -15.96
N PHE A 66 3.62 7.56 -15.24
CA PHE A 66 3.04 6.33 -15.82
C PHE A 66 1.75 6.62 -16.60
N GLY A 67 1.08 7.73 -16.30
CA GLY A 67 -0.13 8.16 -17.01
C GLY A 67 0.12 8.71 -18.41
N SER A 68 1.37 9.03 -18.75
CA SER A 68 1.79 9.49 -20.09
C SER A 68 2.20 8.35 -21.03
N ILE A 69 2.04 7.09 -20.61
CA ILE A 69 2.24 5.93 -21.50
C ILE A 69 1.07 5.90 -22.49
N ASP A 70 1.35 5.76 -23.79
CA ASP A 70 0.33 5.80 -24.85
C ASP A 70 -0.85 4.85 -24.59
N ALA A 71 -0.58 3.63 -24.15
CA ALA A 71 -1.62 2.67 -23.79
C ALA A 71 -2.50 3.15 -22.63
N ALA A 72 -1.94 3.85 -21.65
CA ALA A 72 -2.70 4.41 -20.53
C ALA A 72 -3.61 5.56 -21.00
N LEU A 73 -3.12 6.42 -21.89
CA LEU A 73 -3.90 7.50 -22.50
C LEU A 73 -5.05 6.95 -23.35
N GLN A 74 -4.78 5.94 -24.18
CA GLN A 74 -5.81 5.30 -25.00
C GLN A 74 -6.93 4.68 -24.15
N ILE A 75 -6.59 3.96 -23.08
CA ILE A 75 -7.59 3.39 -22.15
C ILE A 75 -8.35 4.52 -21.44
N ARG A 76 -7.64 5.54 -20.96
CA ARG A 76 -8.24 6.69 -20.28
C ARG A 76 -9.29 7.36 -21.16
N ASP A 77 -8.94 7.66 -22.40
CA ASP A 77 -9.79 8.39 -23.34
C ASP A 77 -10.95 7.50 -23.82
N LYS A 78 -10.69 6.22 -24.09
CA LYS A 78 -11.72 5.26 -24.51
C LYS A 78 -12.82 5.06 -23.47
N PHE A 79 -12.46 5.04 -22.18
CA PHE A 79 -13.39 4.75 -21.08
C PHE A 79 -13.76 6.00 -20.25
N ASN A 80 -13.34 7.20 -20.69
CA ASN A 80 -13.57 8.47 -20.00
C ASN A 80 -13.16 8.43 -18.51
N LEU A 81 -11.98 7.87 -18.24
CA LEU A 81 -11.44 7.75 -16.89
C LEU A 81 -10.66 9.01 -16.52
N GLN A 82 -10.66 9.38 -15.24
CA GLN A 82 -9.82 10.49 -14.76
C GLN A 82 -8.32 10.14 -14.83
N ARG A 83 -7.98 8.87 -14.63
CA ARG A 83 -6.59 8.40 -14.63
C ARG A 83 -6.51 6.91 -14.92
N VAL A 84 -5.43 6.52 -15.60
CA VAL A 84 -5.02 5.13 -15.80
C VAL A 84 -3.53 5.04 -15.46
N ILE A 85 -3.17 4.03 -14.66
CA ILE A 85 -1.77 3.71 -14.33
C ILE A 85 -1.53 2.29 -14.82
N ILE A 86 -0.60 2.13 -15.77
CA ILE A 86 -0.16 0.82 -16.24
C ILE A 86 1.14 0.49 -15.54
N VAL A 87 1.15 -0.63 -14.83
CA VAL A 87 2.32 -1.13 -14.12
C VAL A 87 3.04 -2.14 -15.01
N PRO A 88 4.33 -1.96 -15.32
CA PRO A 88 5.05 -2.87 -16.19
C PRO A 88 5.34 -4.22 -15.51
N ASP A 89 5.14 -5.31 -16.24
CA ASP A 89 5.44 -6.68 -15.80
C ASP A 89 6.95 -6.92 -15.61
N GLY A 90 7.80 -6.09 -16.23
CA GLY A 90 9.26 -6.24 -16.21
C GLY A 90 9.71 -7.47 -17.01
N GLU A 91 10.77 -8.14 -16.54
CA GLU A 91 11.36 -9.34 -17.18
C GLU A 91 10.44 -10.59 -17.21
N HIS A 92 9.24 -10.48 -16.66
CA HIS A 92 8.30 -11.60 -16.48
C HIS A 92 7.12 -11.55 -17.47
N ALA A 93 7.14 -10.61 -18.43
CA ALA A 93 6.13 -10.50 -19.47
C ALA A 93 5.91 -11.86 -20.16
N GLY A 94 4.67 -12.37 -20.11
CA GLY A 94 4.27 -13.63 -20.74
C GLY A 94 4.43 -14.90 -19.89
N LYS A 95 4.94 -14.82 -18.64
CA LYS A 95 4.94 -15.96 -17.71
C LYS A 95 3.67 -15.92 -16.86
N ARG A 96 2.68 -16.73 -17.22
CA ARG A 96 1.35 -16.82 -16.54
C ARG A 96 1.45 -17.15 -15.04
N ASP A 97 2.53 -17.80 -14.61
CA ASP A 97 2.65 -18.33 -13.24
C ASP A 97 3.06 -17.33 -12.16
N ASP A 98 3.30 -16.05 -12.47
CA ASP A 98 3.76 -15.09 -11.45
C ASP A 98 2.72 -14.07 -10.99
N THR A 99 1.50 -14.56 -10.76
CA THR A 99 0.36 -13.79 -10.20
C THR A 99 0.75 -13.11 -8.88
N LYS A 100 1.70 -13.65 -8.11
CA LYS A 100 2.20 -13.06 -6.87
C LYS A 100 3.10 -11.84 -7.11
N LEU A 101 4.07 -11.90 -8.02
CA LEU A 101 4.88 -10.73 -8.34
C LEU A 101 4.04 -9.63 -9.00
N MET A 102 3.14 -9.97 -9.93
CA MET A 102 2.23 -8.99 -10.54
C MET A 102 1.38 -8.28 -9.49
N ARG A 103 0.78 -9.05 -8.56
CA ARG A 103 0.02 -8.48 -7.44
C ARG A 103 0.88 -7.60 -6.55
N THR A 104 2.14 -7.96 -6.31
CA THR A 104 3.08 -7.14 -5.54
C THR A 104 3.30 -5.78 -6.20
N ARG A 105 3.51 -5.76 -7.52
CA ARG A 105 3.70 -4.53 -8.30
C ARG A 105 2.45 -3.65 -8.28
N LEU A 106 1.28 -4.25 -8.53
CA LEU A 106 -0.01 -3.56 -8.46
C LEU A 106 -0.28 -2.99 -7.07
N SER A 107 0.02 -3.75 -6.01
CA SER A 107 -0.15 -3.31 -4.63
C SER A 107 0.71 -2.08 -4.32
N ARG A 108 1.96 -2.06 -4.77
CA ARG A 108 2.86 -0.90 -4.60
C ARG A 108 2.33 0.32 -5.34
N ALA A 109 1.98 0.17 -6.62
CA ALA A 109 1.43 1.28 -7.41
C ALA A 109 0.12 1.82 -6.82
N GLY A 110 -0.76 0.92 -6.37
CA GLY A 110 -2.01 1.27 -5.70
C GLY A 110 -1.78 2.05 -4.41
N GLY A 111 -0.83 1.63 -3.57
CA GLY A 111 -0.49 2.34 -2.33
C GLY A 111 0.12 3.72 -2.58
N MET A 112 0.98 3.83 -3.59
CA MET A 112 1.56 5.12 -4.01
C MET A 112 0.47 6.07 -4.52
N TYR A 113 -0.44 5.58 -5.35
CA TYR A 113 -1.54 6.38 -5.86
C TYR A 113 -2.52 6.79 -4.76
N LEU A 114 -2.88 5.86 -3.86
CA LEU A 114 -3.73 6.16 -2.70
C LEU A 114 -3.13 7.29 -1.86
N ASN A 115 -1.83 7.25 -1.59
CA ASN A 115 -1.13 8.32 -0.87
C ASN A 115 -1.15 9.66 -1.59
N GLN A 116 -1.23 9.69 -2.92
CA GLN A 116 -1.36 10.95 -3.66
C GLN A 116 -2.77 11.53 -3.55
N VAL A 117 -3.82 10.69 -3.60
CA VAL A 117 -5.21 11.15 -3.69
C VAL A 117 -5.93 11.26 -2.36
N ILE A 118 -5.44 10.62 -1.30
CA ILE A 118 -6.04 10.72 0.03
C ILE A 118 -5.72 12.07 0.66
N GLU A 119 -6.73 12.71 1.22
CA GLU A 119 -6.70 14.06 1.76
C GLU A 119 -7.26 14.09 3.19
N ASN A 120 -7.03 15.20 3.89
CA ASN A 120 -7.57 15.39 5.23
C ASN A 120 -9.11 15.39 5.19
N GLY A 121 -9.73 14.68 6.13
CA GLY A 121 -11.20 14.59 6.23
C GLY A 121 -11.85 13.54 5.33
N ASP A 122 -11.08 12.81 4.51
CA ASP A 122 -11.63 11.76 3.66
C ASP A 122 -12.29 10.62 4.46
N VAL A 123 -13.38 10.09 3.89
CA VAL A 123 -13.97 8.82 4.30
C VAL A 123 -13.67 7.81 3.20
N LEU A 124 -12.67 6.97 3.43
CA LEU A 124 -12.18 5.97 2.49
C LEU A 124 -12.90 4.64 2.70
N GLY A 125 -13.77 4.26 1.77
CA GLY A 125 -14.31 2.92 1.67
C GLY A 125 -13.26 1.95 1.14
N VAL A 126 -13.01 0.86 1.86
CA VAL A 126 -12.07 -0.20 1.47
C VAL A 126 -12.81 -1.53 1.34
N ALA A 127 -12.75 -2.11 0.14
CA ALA A 127 -13.16 -3.50 -0.09
C ALA A 127 -12.05 -4.47 0.34
N TRP A 128 -12.29 -5.76 0.17
CA TRP A 128 -11.32 -6.82 0.46
C TRP A 128 -10.72 -7.37 -0.83
N GLY A 129 -9.57 -8.03 -0.70
CA GLY A 129 -8.88 -8.67 -1.81
C GLY A 129 -7.39 -8.81 -1.54
N ARG A 130 -6.77 -9.84 -2.13
CA ARG A 130 -5.34 -10.17 -1.94
C ARG A 130 -4.43 -8.98 -2.27
N THR A 131 -4.75 -8.20 -3.30
CA THR A 131 -4.00 -7.00 -3.68
C THR A 131 -4.12 -5.88 -2.63
N ILE A 132 -5.33 -5.64 -2.10
CA ILE A 132 -5.55 -4.63 -1.06
C ILE A 132 -4.83 -5.02 0.23
N HIS A 133 -4.89 -6.30 0.59
CA HIS A 133 -4.20 -6.84 1.76
C HIS A 133 -2.67 -6.71 1.64
N GLN A 134 -2.12 -6.98 0.46
CA GLN A 134 -0.68 -6.79 0.23
C GLN A 134 -0.29 -5.30 0.19
N MET A 135 -1.14 -4.44 -0.36
CA MET A 135 -0.95 -2.99 -0.34
C MET A 135 -0.97 -2.45 1.09
N SER A 136 -1.92 -2.86 1.94
CA SER A 136 -2.01 -2.38 3.33
C SER A 136 -0.72 -2.66 4.10
N LYS A 137 -0.06 -3.79 3.84
CA LYS A 137 1.25 -4.16 4.40
C LYS A 137 2.40 -3.30 3.87
N THR A 138 2.36 -2.87 2.60
CA THR A 138 3.51 -2.25 1.92
C THR A 138 3.38 -0.75 1.66
N MET A 139 2.20 -0.14 1.78
CA MET A 139 2.03 1.30 1.54
C MET A 139 2.89 2.10 2.52
N THR A 140 3.46 3.20 2.03
CA THR A 140 4.20 4.15 2.86
C THR A 140 3.22 4.88 3.79
N PRO A 141 3.53 5.06 5.08
CA PRO A 141 2.70 5.88 5.96
C PRO A 141 2.58 7.32 5.47
N LYS A 142 1.39 7.91 5.62
CA LYS A 142 1.10 9.32 5.33
C LYS A 142 0.16 9.85 6.39
N SER A 143 0.61 10.77 7.23
CA SER A 143 -0.26 11.32 8.27
C SER A 143 -1.32 12.25 7.65
N CYS A 144 -2.60 11.87 7.79
CA CYS A 144 -3.74 12.67 7.35
C CYS A 144 -4.65 12.96 8.55
N LYS A 145 -5.12 14.20 8.67
CA LYS A 145 -6.04 14.61 9.73
C LYS A 145 -7.46 14.17 9.39
N ASN A 146 -8.19 13.69 10.39
CA ASN A 146 -9.62 13.38 10.31
C ASN A 146 -10.01 12.35 9.23
N VAL A 147 -9.08 11.49 8.79
CA VAL A 147 -9.41 10.40 7.86
C VAL A 147 -10.15 9.28 8.59
N THR A 148 -11.18 8.74 7.95
CA THR A 148 -11.89 7.53 8.40
C THR A 148 -11.80 6.48 7.31
N VAL A 149 -11.35 5.28 7.65
CA VAL A 149 -11.32 4.12 6.74
C VAL A 149 -12.45 3.18 7.15
N ILE A 150 -13.37 2.89 6.24
CA ILE A 150 -14.55 2.04 6.48
C ILE A 150 -14.49 0.78 5.63
N GLN A 151 -14.74 -0.38 6.25
CA GLN A 151 -14.89 -1.64 5.53
C GLN A 151 -16.21 -1.64 4.73
N MET A 152 -16.13 -1.79 3.40
CA MET A 152 -17.29 -1.70 2.50
C MET A 152 -18.17 -2.95 2.45
N LEU A 153 -17.61 -4.11 2.82
CA LEU A 153 -18.24 -5.41 2.64
C LEU A 153 -18.20 -6.15 3.96
N GLY A 154 -19.16 -7.05 4.21
CA GLY A 154 -19.13 -7.87 5.43
C GLY A 154 -17.93 -8.81 5.48
N SER A 155 -17.78 -9.50 6.61
CA SER A 155 -16.78 -10.54 6.82
C SER A 155 -17.03 -11.76 5.94
N MET A 156 -15.95 -12.33 5.40
CA MET A 156 -15.92 -13.66 4.78
C MET A 156 -14.99 -14.55 5.61
N PRO A 157 -15.12 -15.90 5.58
CA PRO A 157 -14.11 -16.78 6.17
C PRO A 157 -12.69 -16.38 5.75
N SER A 158 -11.79 -16.31 6.73
CA SER A 158 -10.38 -16.01 6.48
C SER A 158 -9.80 -17.03 5.51
N GLN A 159 -9.04 -16.55 4.53
CA GLN A 159 -8.24 -17.41 3.66
C GLN A 159 -6.77 -17.32 4.09
N PRO A 160 -5.93 -18.33 3.80
CA PRO A 160 -4.53 -18.35 4.23
C PRO A 160 -3.72 -17.09 3.87
N ASP A 161 -4.12 -16.39 2.80
CA ASP A 161 -3.46 -15.20 2.28
C ASP A 161 -4.33 -13.91 2.33
N LEU A 162 -5.49 -13.95 3.01
CA LEU A 162 -6.41 -12.82 3.10
C LEU A 162 -7.11 -12.73 4.46
N THR A 163 -6.73 -11.70 5.22
CA THR A 163 -7.42 -11.24 6.43
C THR A 163 -8.06 -9.87 6.17
N ILE A 164 -9.40 -9.87 6.16
CA ILE A 164 -10.21 -8.73 5.66
C ILE A 164 -10.13 -7.54 6.61
N ILE A 165 -10.42 -7.76 7.90
CA ILE A 165 -10.44 -6.72 8.94
C ILE A 165 -9.05 -6.11 9.14
N GLU A 166 -7.99 -6.91 9.00
CA GLU A 166 -6.62 -6.42 9.11
C GLU A 166 -6.30 -5.37 8.04
N SER A 167 -6.87 -5.48 6.83
CA SER A 167 -6.52 -4.60 5.72
C SER A 167 -6.98 -3.16 5.95
N SER A 168 -8.26 -2.95 6.32
CA SER A 168 -8.79 -1.62 6.63
C SER A 168 -8.11 -1.00 7.86
N SER A 169 -7.83 -1.82 8.87
CA SER A 169 -7.18 -1.37 10.11
C SER A 169 -5.73 -0.92 9.87
N GLN A 170 -4.97 -1.67 9.07
CA GLN A 170 -3.60 -1.32 8.68
C GLN A 170 -3.56 -0.06 7.81
N ILE A 171 -4.49 0.11 6.87
CA ILE A 171 -4.59 1.32 6.06
C ILE A 171 -4.91 2.53 6.95
N ALA A 172 -5.89 2.41 7.87
CA ALA A 172 -6.21 3.47 8.83
C ALA A 172 -4.99 3.87 9.66
N TYR A 173 -4.27 2.88 10.22
CA TYR A 173 -3.07 3.11 11.02
C TYR A 173 -2.01 3.90 10.24
N LYS A 174 -1.70 3.47 9.00
CA LYS A 174 -0.71 4.14 8.15
C LYS A 174 -1.14 5.52 7.68
N LEU A 175 -2.44 5.81 7.68
CA LEU A 175 -2.99 7.13 7.38
C LEU A 175 -3.15 8.04 8.61
N SER A 176 -2.79 7.56 9.82
CA SER A 176 -3.14 8.21 11.09
C SER A 176 -4.65 8.47 11.24
N GLY A 177 -5.46 7.62 10.60
CA GLY A 177 -6.91 7.72 10.58
C GLY A 177 -7.58 6.78 11.58
N ARG A 178 -8.91 6.86 11.63
CA ARG A 178 -9.76 5.93 12.38
C ARG A 178 -10.27 4.82 11.48
N VAL A 179 -10.52 3.64 12.04
CA VAL A 179 -11.16 2.53 11.33
C VAL A 179 -12.61 2.36 11.79
N ALA A 180 -13.50 2.11 10.84
CA ALA A 180 -14.85 1.61 11.08
C ALA A 180 -14.98 0.25 10.39
N SER A 181 -15.45 -0.75 11.14
CA SER A 181 -15.45 -2.14 10.72
C SER A 181 -16.88 -2.68 10.69
N LEU A 182 -17.23 -3.31 9.57
CA LEU A 182 -18.55 -3.89 9.36
C LEU A 182 -18.57 -5.34 9.89
N HIS A 183 -18.98 -5.51 11.14
CA HIS A 183 -19.00 -6.79 11.85
C HIS A 183 -20.24 -7.65 11.54
N VAL A 184 -20.51 -7.90 10.25
CA VAL A 184 -21.56 -8.82 9.78
C VAL A 184 -21.03 -9.73 8.69
N PRO A 185 -21.59 -10.94 8.49
CA PRO A 185 -21.25 -11.75 7.34
C PRO A 185 -21.52 -11.01 6.01
N ALA A 186 -20.63 -11.17 5.03
CA ALA A 186 -20.83 -10.63 3.68
C ALA A 186 -22.04 -11.25 2.97
N VAL A 187 -22.30 -12.52 3.25
CA VAL A 187 -23.41 -13.30 2.72
C VAL A 187 -24.12 -13.97 3.89
N VAL A 188 -25.45 -13.87 3.90
CA VAL A 188 -26.31 -14.50 4.90
C VAL A 188 -27.32 -15.40 4.23
N SER A 189 -27.89 -16.34 4.99
CA SER A 189 -28.74 -17.41 4.47
C SER A 189 -30.09 -16.96 3.92
N SER A 190 -30.56 -15.75 4.27
CA SER A 190 -31.85 -15.24 3.82
C SER A 190 -31.88 -13.71 3.74
N ALA A 191 -32.72 -13.18 2.85
CA ALA A 191 -32.99 -11.74 2.76
C ALA A 191 -33.58 -11.17 4.06
N ARG A 192 -34.39 -11.95 4.78
CA ARG A 192 -34.94 -11.57 6.08
C ARG A 192 -33.83 -11.29 7.10
N LEU A 193 -32.88 -12.22 7.23
CA LEU A 193 -31.75 -12.04 8.14
C LEU A 193 -30.89 -10.83 7.75
N ALA A 194 -30.71 -10.57 6.45
CA ALA A 194 -30.00 -9.37 5.98
C ALA A 194 -30.70 -8.09 6.45
N MET A 195 -32.02 -8.01 6.32
CA MET A 195 -32.81 -6.85 6.78
C MET A 195 -32.76 -6.69 8.30
N GLU A 196 -32.88 -7.78 9.06
CA GLU A 196 -32.79 -7.76 10.52
C GLU A 196 -31.39 -7.27 10.97
N LEU A 197 -30.31 -7.78 10.38
CA LEU A 197 -28.94 -7.32 10.68
C LEU A 197 -28.70 -5.85 10.26
N GLN A 198 -29.25 -5.40 9.14
CA GLN A 198 -29.16 -4.00 8.72
C GLN A 198 -29.95 -3.05 9.64
N ALA A 199 -30.98 -3.56 10.33
CA ALA A 199 -31.75 -2.79 11.29
C ALA A 199 -31.03 -2.60 12.62
N GLU A 200 -30.07 -3.48 12.97
CA GLU A 200 -29.28 -3.36 14.20
C GLU A 200 -28.53 -2.02 14.26
N PRO A 201 -28.65 -1.24 15.36
CA PRO A 201 -28.07 0.11 15.42
C PRO A 201 -26.57 0.19 15.13
N ILE A 202 -25.79 -0.79 15.60
CA ILE A 202 -24.35 -0.85 15.37
C ILE A 202 -24.01 -1.05 13.88
N ILE A 203 -24.84 -1.80 13.16
CA ILE A 203 -24.64 -2.04 11.73
C ILE A 203 -25.13 -0.86 10.91
N ARG A 204 -26.31 -0.32 11.26
CA ARG A 204 -26.85 0.90 10.64
C ARG A 204 -25.86 2.07 10.71
N SER A 205 -25.22 2.30 11.86
CA SER A 205 -24.23 3.37 12.00
C SER A 205 -23.01 3.19 11.09
N ASN A 206 -22.58 1.96 10.81
CA ASN A 206 -21.54 1.70 9.80
C ASN A 206 -22.03 1.99 8.37
N PHE A 207 -23.27 1.65 8.04
CA PHE A 207 -23.88 2.03 6.76
C PHE A 207 -23.99 3.55 6.60
N ASP A 208 -24.28 4.28 7.67
CA ASP A 208 -24.28 5.75 7.66
C ASP A 208 -22.89 6.33 7.38
N VAL A 209 -21.81 5.65 7.80
CA VAL A 209 -20.44 6.02 7.41
C VAL A 209 -20.18 5.68 5.93
N LEU A 210 -20.67 4.53 5.44
CA LEU A 210 -20.50 4.12 4.05
C LEU A 210 -21.15 5.09 3.06
N THR A 211 -22.32 5.64 3.37
CA THR A 211 -22.99 6.64 2.51
C THR A 211 -22.23 7.97 2.44
N ARG A 212 -21.29 8.21 3.36
CA ARG A 212 -20.43 9.39 3.40
C ARG A 212 -19.06 9.17 2.77
N CYS A 213 -18.80 8.00 2.19
CA CYS A 213 -17.54 7.72 1.50
C CYS A 213 -17.24 8.80 0.45
N THR A 214 -16.10 9.46 0.59
CA THR A 214 -15.59 10.40 -0.42
C THR A 214 -14.80 9.67 -1.49
N LYS A 215 -14.22 8.52 -1.15
CA LYS A 215 -13.42 7.68 -2.03
C LYS A 215 -13.70 6.21 -1.75
N ALA A 216 -13.65 5.37 -2.78
CA ALA A 216 -13.78 3.92 -2.67
C ALA A 216 -12.56 3.24 -3.30
N PHE A 217 -11.98 2.27 -2.60
CA PHE A 217 -10.83 1.50 -3.04
C PHE A 217 -11.16 0.01 -3.09
N PHE A 218 -11.17 -0.54 -4.30
CA PHE A 218 -11.56 -1.92 -4.56
C PHE A 218 -10.73 -2.53 -5.69
N VAL A 219 -10.82 -3.86 -5.80
CA VAL A 219 -10.21 -4.63 -6.89
C VAL A 219 -11.35 -5.26 -7.68
N VAL A 220 -11.20 -5.31 -9.00
CA VAL A 220 -12.16 -5.98 -9.88
C VAL A 220 -11.75 -7.44 -10.02
N GLY A 221 -12.67 -8.35 -9.66
CA GLY A 221 -12.51 -9.79 -9.91
C GLY A 221 -12.94 -10.15 -11.34
N ASN A 222 -12.54 -11.33 -11.81
CA ASN A 222 -13.11 -11.87 -13.04
C ASN A 222 -14.53 -12.42 -12.76
N ALA A 223 -15.35 -12.49 -13.82
CA ALA A 223 -16.66 -13.13 -13.79
C ALA A 223 -16.62 -14.49 -14.51
N LEU A 224 -15.42 -15.05 -14.72
CA LEU A 224 -15.22 -16.30 -15.43
C LEU A 224 -15.16 -17.43 -14.42
N ASP A 225 -15.70 -18.59 -14.78
CA ASP A 225 -15.72 -19.77 -13.90
C ASP A 225 -14.31 -20.27 -13.53
N GLU A 226 -13.32 -19.92 -14.35
CA GLU A 226 -11.91 -20.15 -14.08
C GLU A 226 -11.25 -18.88 -13.55
N ASN A 227 -10.75 -18.95 -12.31
CA ASN A 227 -9.86 -17.95 -11.75
C ASN A 227 -8.42 -18.34 -12.19
N PRO A 228 -7.79 -17.61 -13.13
CA PRO A 228 -6.43 -17.92 -13.55
C PRO A 228 -5.42 -17.73 -12.40
#